data_AF-H0I1R4-F1
#
_entry.id   AF-H0I1R4-F1
#
_cell.length_a   1.000
_cell.length_b   1.000
_cell.length_c   1.000
_cell.angle_alpha   90.00
_cell.angle_beta   90.00
_cell.angle_gamma   90.00
#
_symmetry.space_group_name_H-M   'P 1'
#
loop_
_entity.id
_entity.type
_entity.pdbx_description
1 polymer ?
#
loop_
_entity_poly.entity_id
_entity_poly.type
_entity_poly.pdbx_seq_one_letter_code
_entity_poly.pdbx_strand_id
1 'polypeptide(L)'
;MVNRVLGILVMSAVATTASAGDSLNQYILERAASCWTTPTAMRGISFSADVHVSFTREGHVSAIEVVDVEPQTETFKGLANDFAEALKRCSPYVTEGMNEMNLTLSWPL
;
A
#
# COMPACT_ATOMS: atom_id res chain seq x y z
N MET A 1 -28.33 49.44 -13.26
CA MET A 1 -27.41 48.36 -13.70
C MET A 1 -26.00 48.91 -13.71
N VAL A 2 -25.19 48.59 -12.69
CA VAL A 2 -23.77 48.91 -12.63
C VAL A 2 -23.03 47.71 -12.04
N ASN A 3 -22.19 47.14 -12.92
CA ASN A 3 -20.95 46.38 -12.77
C ASN A 3 -20.39 46.16 -11.35
N ARG A 4 -19.95 44.93 -11.02
CA ARG A 4 -18.85 44.69 -10.06
C ARG A 4 -18.21 43.29 -10.17
N VAL A 5 -16.93 43.31 -10.54
CA VAL A 5 -15.81 42.43 -10.15
C VAL A 5 -15.75 41.01 -10.73
N LEU A 6 -15.06 40.96 -11.88
CA LEU A 6 -14.09 39.92 -12.25
C LEU A 6 -13.02 39.78 -11.15
N GLY A 7 -12.71 38.58 -10.66
CA GLY A 7 -11.55 38.45 -9.76
C GLY A 7 -11.31 37.08 -9.13
N ILE A 8 -10.57 36.24 -9.85
CA ILE A 8 -9.59 35.29 -9.31
C ILE A 8 -10.18 34.15 -8.45
N LEU A 9 -10.62 33.08 -9.11
CA LEU A 9 -10.56 31.76 -8.48
C LEU A 9 -9.13 31.24 -8.62
N VAL A 10 -8.45 31.35 -7.50
CA VAL A 10 -7.13 30.85 -7.14
C VAL A 10 -6.84 29.53 -7.84
N MET A 11 -5.68 29.52 -8.50
CA MET A 11 -4.98 28.35 -8.99
C MET A 11 -4.83 27.33 -7.87
N SER A 12 -5.79 26.43 -7.71
CA SER A 12 -5.52 25.16 -7.06
C SER A 12 -4.93 24.27 -8.13
N ALA A 13 -3.62 24.45 -8.35
CA ALA A 13 -2.82 23.39 -8.90
C ALA A 13 -2.94 22.24 -7.89
N VAL A 14 -3.94 21.38 -8.09
CA VAL A 14 -3.86 19.98 -7.67
C VAL A 14 -2.67 19.46 -8.45
N ALA A 15 -1.51 19.60 -7.81
CA ALA A 15 -0.32 18.90 -8.21
C ALA A 15 -0.68 17.42 -8.11
N THR A 16 -1.00 16.84 -9.26
CA THR A 16 -0.98 15.41 -9.51
C THR A 16 0.44 14.92 -9.29
N THR A 17 0.82 14.70 -8.04
CA THR A 17 1.98 13.89 -7.68
C THR A 17 1.51 12.50 -7.28
N ALA A 18 0.69 11.88 -8.13
CA ALA A 18 0.29 10.48 -8.07
C ALA A 18 0.94 9.81 -9.28
N SER A 19 2.19 9.36 -9.14
CA SER A 19 2.84 8.60 -10.21
C SER A 19 4.06 7.80 -9.75
N ALA A 20 4.81 8.30 -8.75
CA ALA A 20 5.93 7.54 -8.17
C ALA A 20 5.50 6.63 -7.00
N GLY A 21 4.60 7.13 -6.13
CA GLY A 21 4.09 6.34 -5.01
C GLY A 21 3.28 5.11 -5.46
N ASP A 22 2.45 5.24 -6.50
CA ASP A 22 1.65 4.13 -7.02
C ASP A 22 2.49 3.04 -7.67
N SER A 23 3.55 3.42 -8.41
CA SER A 23 4.44 2.45 -9.05
C SER A 23 5.33 1.72 -8.04
N LEU A 24 5.79 2.42 -6.99
CA LEU A 24 6.50 1.78 -5.88
C LEU A 24 5.59 0.87 -5.05
N ASN A 25 4.36 1.31 -4.74
CA ASN A 25 3.35 0.50 -4.05
C ASN A 25 3.13 -0.82 -4.81
N GLN A 26 2.83 -0.71 -6.11
CA GLN A 26 2.58 -1.87 -6.94
C GLN A 26 3.81 -2.80 -7.00
N TYR A 27 5.01 -2.26 -7.17
CA TYR A 27 6.25 -3.05 -7.15
C TYR A 27 6.42 -3.84 -5.84
N ILE A 28 6.20 -3.19 -4.69
CA ILE A 28 6.33 -3.86 -3.38
C ILE A 28 5.26 -4.95 -3.23
N LEU A 29 4.00 -4.66 -3.59
CA LEU A 29 2.89 -5.61 -3.52
C LEU A 29 3.12 -6.84 -4.41
N GLU A 30 3.53 -6.64 -5.67
CA GLU A 30 3.82 -7.72 -6.61
C GLU A 30 5.00 -8.58 -6.14
N ARG A 31 6.06 -7.94 -5.64
CA ARG A 31 7.21 -8.66 -5.08
C ARG A 31 6.84 -9.44 -3.82
N ALA A 32 6.08 -8.84 -2.90
CA ALA A 32 5.59 -9.51 -1.69
C ALA A 32 4.70 -10.72 -2.05
N ALA A 33 3.80 -10.55 -3.00
CA ALA A 33 2.93 -11.62 -3.49
C ALA A 33 3.72 -12.79 -4.10
N SER A 34 4.89 -12.54 -4.70
CA SER A 34 5.75 -13.59 -5.23
C SER A 34 6.35 -14.51 -4.15
N CYS A 35 6.57 -14.02 -2.92
CA CYS A 35 6.98 -14.88 -1.79
C CYS A 35 5.80 -15.30 -0.90
N TRP A 36 4.59 -14.86 -1.22
CA TRP A 36 3.40 -15.27 -0.48
C TRP A 36 2.98 -16.66 -0.96
N THR A 37 3.13 -17.66 -0.09
CA THR A 37 2.90 -19.08 -0.41
C THR A 37 1.44 -19.52 -0.26
N THR A 38 0.59 -18.66 0.32
CA THR A 38 -0.83 -18.91 0.60
C THR A 38 -1.83 -18.63 -0.54
N PRO A 39 -1.52 -18.04 -1.72
CA PRO A 39 -2.53 -17.62 -2.70
C PRO A 39 -3.33 -18.76 -3.34
N THR A 40 -2.92 -20.02 -3.16
CA THR A 40 -3.70 -21.18 -3.65
C THR A 40 -5.01 -21.40 -2.87
N ALA A 41 -5.06 -21.01 -1.58
CA ALA A 41 -6.25 -21.17 -0.73
C ALA A 41 -7.27 -20.01 -0.87
N MET A 42 -6.88 -18.91 -1.52
CA MET A 42 -7.67 -17.67 -1.62
C MET A 42 -8.49 -17.55 -2.93
N ARG A 43 -8.64 -18.63 -3.71
CA ARG A 43 -9.43 -18.60 -4.94
C ARG A 43 -10.90 -18.28 -4.65
N GLY A 44 -11.43 -17.24 -5.30
CA GLY A 44 -12.81 -16.80 -5.14
C GLY A 44 -13.09 -16.03 -3.85
N ILE A 45 -12.05 -15.64 -3.12
CA ILE A 45 -12.14 -14.83 -1.91
C ILE A 45 -11.67 -13.41 -2.23
N SER A 46 -12.48 -12.42 -1.91
CA SER A 46 -12.09 -11.00 -1.91
C SER A 46 -11.61 -10.61 -0.51
N PHE A 47 -10.49 -9.93 -0.46
CA PHE A 47 -9.85 -9.52 0.78
C PHE A 47 -9.10 -8.21 0.54
N SER A 48 -9.15 -7.30 1.50
CA SER A 48 -8.25 -6.17 1.57
C SER A 48 -7.58 -6.09 2.93
N ALA A 49 -6.35 -5.59 2.94
CA ALA A 49 -5.65 -5.24 4.16
C ALA A 49 -4.82 -3.97 3.96
N ASP A 50 -4.96 -3.05 4.89
CA ASP A 50 -4.12 -1.88 4.99
C ASP A 50 -2.99 -2.19 5.96
N VAL A 51 -1.75 -2.00 5.50
CA VAL A 51 -0.55 -2.23 6.30
C VAL A 51 0.36 -1.01 6.26
N HIS A 52 0.88 -0.64 7.42
CA HIS A 52 1.95 0.34 7.54
C HIS A 52 3.28 -0.41 7.65
N VAL A 53 4.22 -0.12 6.74
CA VAL A 53 5.51 -0.80 6.65
C VAL A 53 6.62 0.20 6.88
N SER A 54 7.53 -0.13 7.79
CA SER A 54 8.77 0.62 7.99
C SER A 54 9.95 -0.14 7.36
N PHE A 55 10.87 0.61 6.77
CA PHE A 55 12.07 0.11 6.11
C PHE A 55 13.33 0.68 6.74
N THR A 56 14.42 -0.08 6.69
CA THR A 56 15.77 0.43 6.90
C THR A 56 16.25 1.19 5.66
N ARG A 57 17.35 1.93 5.79
CA ARG A 57 17.98 2.63 4.64
C ARG A 57 18.41 1.70 3.51
N GLU A 58 18.60 0.42 3.80
CA GLU A 58 18.98 -0.61 2.83
C GLU A 58 17.75 -1.29 2.20
N GLY A 59 16.54 -0.87 2.59
CA GLY A 59 15.27 -1.41 2.08
C GLY A 59 14.77 -2.65 2.82
N HIS A 60 15.42 -3.06 3.92
CA HIS A 60 14.91 -4.16 4.73
C HIS A 60 13.67 -3.75 5.49
N VAL A 61 12.67 -4.62 5.58
CA VAL A 61 11.50 -4.33 6.40
C VAL A 61 11.89 -4.44 7.88
N SER A 62 11.74 -3.34 8.61
CA SER A 62 12.07 -3.25 10.04
C SER A 62 10.85 -3.47 10.93
N ALA A 63 9.67 -2.99 10.50
CA ALA A 63 8.41 -3.16 11.20
C ALA A 63 7.25 -3.23 10.20
N ILE A 64 6.18 -3.94 10.59
CA ILE A 64 4.91 -3.99 9.86
C ILE A 64 3.79 -3.91 10.89
N GLU A 65 2.82 -3.04 10.63
CA GLU A 65 1.57 -2.93 11.39
C GLU A 65 0.41 -3.18 10.44
N VAL A 66 -0.48 -4.11 10.81
CA VAL A 66 -1.75 -4.30 10.11
C VAL A 66 -2.76 -3.30 10.68
N VAL A 67 -3.12 -2.31 9.88
CA VAL A 67 -3.97 -1.19 10.27
C VAL A 67 -5.45 -1.57 10.18
N ASP A 68 -5.85 -2.16 9.06
CA ASP A 68 -7.23 -2.61 8.85
C ASP A 68 -7.27 -3.85 7.95
N VAL A 69 -8.37 -4.60 8.05
CA VAL A 69 -8.62 -5.80 7.26
C VAL A 69 -10.10 -5.93 6.93
N GLU A 70 -10.41 -6.13 5.66
CA GLU A 70 -11.77 -6.45 5.21
C GLU A 70 -11.79 -7.81 4.49
N PRO A 71 -12.68 -8.74 4.88
CA PRO A 71 -13.60 -8.70 6.02
C PRO A 71 -12.91 -8.79 7.40
N GLN A 72 -13.44 -8.11 8.42
CA GLN A 72 -12.89 -8.11 9.80
C GLN A 72 -13.13 -9.43 10.58
N THR A 73 -12.57 -10.54 10.11
CA THR A 73 -12.63 -11.85 10.78
C THR A 73 -11.24 -12.37 11.15
N GLU A 74 -11.15 -13.32 12.08
CA GLU A 74 -9.87 -13.92 12.48
C GLU A 74 -9.12 -14.57 11.32
N THR A 75 -9.85 -15.18 10.37
CA THR A 75 -9.25 -15.77 9.16
C THR A 75 -8.53 -14.73 8.32
N PHE A 76 -9.18 -13.60 8.03
CA PHE A 76 -8.59 -12.54 7.20
C PHE A 76 -7.48 -11.78 7.93
N LYS A 77 -7.58 -11.63 9.26
CA LYS A 77 -6.45 -11.15 10.08
C LYS A 77 -5.25 -12.10 9.97
N GLY A 78 -5.50 -13.41 9.98
CA GLY A 78 -4.47 -14.42 9.71
C GLY A 78 -3.82 -14.25 8.32
N LEU A 79 -4.63 -14.00 7.29
CA LEU A 79 -4.14 -13.74 5.93
C LEU A 79 -3.32 -12.43 5.84
N ALA A 80 -3.77 -11.35 6.48
CA ALA A 80 -3.03 -10.10 6.54
C ALA A 80 -1.68 -10.26 7.23
N ASN A 81 -1.63 -11.01 8.35
CA ASN A 81 -0.39 -11.34 9.04
C ASN A 81 0.54 -12.22 8.19
N ASP A 82 -0.01 -13.18 7.45
CA ASP A 82 0.78 -14.03 6.55
C ASP A 82 1.35 -13.23 5.37
N PHE A 83 0.59 -12.26 4.85
CA PHE A 83 1.10 -11.29 3.88
C PHE A 83 2.18 -10.38 4.46
N ALA A 84 2.02 -9.91 5.70
CA ALA A 84 3.06 -9.15 6.41
C ALA A 84 4.35 -9.97 6.55
N GLU A 85 4.25 -11.26 6.88
CA GLU A 85 5.41 -12.15 6.91
C GLU A 85 6.05 -12.32 5.52
N ALA A 86 5.25 -12.38 4.45
CA ALA A 86 5.76 -12.39 3.08
C ALA A 86 6.50 -11.08 2.74
N LEU A 87 5.95 -9.93 3.14
CA LEU A 87 6.61 -8.62 3.00
C LEU A 87 7.99 -8.63 3.64
N LYS A 88 8.10 -9.16 4.86
CA LYS A 88 9.38 -9.28 5.57
C LYS A 88 10.35 -10.23 4.86
N ARG A 89 9.87 -11.39 4.40
CA ARG A 89 10.66 -12.43 3.72
C ARG A 89 11.21 -11.98 2.37
N CYS A 90 10.47 -11.21 1.58
CA CYS A 90 10.96 -10.73 0.28
C CYS A 90 11.87 -9.50 0.36
N SER A 91 12.09 -8.95 1.56
CA SER A 91 13.01 -7.83 1.75
C SER A 91 14.45 -8.24 1.38
N PRO A 92 15.30 -7.30 0.92
CA PRO A 92 15.08 -5.85 0.83
C PRO A 92 14.29 -5.39 -0.41
N TYR A 93 13.63 -4.23 -0.29
CA TYR A 93 12.94 -3.53 -1.37
C TYR A 93 13.71 -2.29 -1.82
N VAL A 94 13.51 -1.87 -3.07
CA VAL A 94 13.97 -0.56 -3.55
C VAL A 94 12.93 0.46 -3.10
N THR A 95 13.21 1.26 -2.06
CA THR A 95 12.22 2.16 -1.45
C THR A 95 12.33 3.63 -1.90
N GLU A 96 13.20 3.93 -2.87
CA GLU A 96 13.47 5.29 -3.36
C GLU A 96 13.79 6.31 -2.24
N GLY A 97 14.37 5.84 -1.13
CA GLY A 97 14.72 6.66 0.03
C GLY A 97 13.61 6.81 1.07
N MET A 98 12.45 6.18 0.87
CA MET A 98 11.37 6.11 1.86
C MET A 98 11.73 5.11 2.97
N ASN A 99 11.45 5.50 4.22
CA ASN A 99 11.62 4.64 5.39
C ASN A 99 10.28 4.14 5.92
N GLU A 100 9.16 4.63 5.42
CA GLU A 100 7.81 4.25 5.83
C GLU A 100 6.88 4.32 4.62
N MET A 101 5.91 3.41 4.54
CA MET A 101 4.93 3.37 3.46
C MET A 101 3.63 2.73 3.94
N ASN A 102 2.50 3.30 3.53
CA ASN A 102 1.20 2.66 3.68
C ASN A 102 0.91 1.86 2.40
N LEU A 103 0.62 0.58 2.55
CA LEU A 103 0.27 -0.32 1.46
C LEU A 103 -1.16 -0.81 1.68
N THR A 104 -1.97 -0.74 0.63
CA THR A 104 -3.27 -1.41 0.58
C THR A 104 -3.11 -2.64 -0.29
N LEU A 105 -3.16 -3.82 0.31
CA LEU A 105 -3.30 -5.07 -0.41
C LEU A 105 -4.77 -5.25 -0.75
N SER A 106 -5.09 -5.43 -2.03
CA SER A 106 -6.39 -5.94 -2.48
C SER A 106 -6.16 -7.28 -3.17
N TRP A 107 -6.96 -8.29 -2.82
CA TRP A 107 -6.89 -9.61 -3.42
C TRP A 107 -8.21 -9.97 -4.12
N PRO A 108 -8.17 -10.49 -5.36
CA PRO A 108 -6.98 -10.66 -6.21
C PRO A 108 -6.30 -9.30 -6.54
N LEU A 109 -4.97 -9.34 -6.72
CA LEU A 109 -4.15 -8.19 -7.13
C LEU A 109 -4.50 -7.70 -8.53
#